data_AF-A0A2V7EW66-F1
#
_entry.id   AF-A0A2V7EW66-F1
#
_cell.length_a   1.000
_cell.length_b   1.000
_cell.length_c   1.000
_cell.angle_alpha   90.00
_cell.angle_beta   90.00
_cell.angle_gamma   90.00
#
_symmetry.space_group_name_H-M   'P 1'
#
loop_
_entity.id
_entity.type
_entity.pdbx_description
1 polymer ?
#
loop_
_entity_poly.entity_id
_entity_poly.type
_entity_poly.pdbx_seq_one_letter_code
_entity_poly.pdbx_strand_id
1 'polypeptide(L)' 'MALASGEGLQFLLRWFHFLAGITWIGMLYYFNFVQTPFFATAEPQVRSGMIVGSLVGRALWWFRWGAMFT' A
#
# COMPACT_ATOMS: atom_id res chain seq x y z
N MET A 1 -32.60 -4.88 1.00
CA MET A 1 -31.16 -5.23 1.04
C MET A 1 -30.50 -4.51 2.22
N ALA A 2 -30.15 -5.21 3.30
CA ALA A 2 -29.64 -4.58 4.53
C ALA A 2 -28.36 -3.75 4.31
N LEU A 3 -27.45 -4.23 3.44
CA LEU A 3 -26.19 -3.53 3.12
C LEU A 3 -26.38 -2.28 2.23
N ALA A 4 -27.48 -2.20 1.48
CA ALA A 4 -27.79 -1.06 0.62
C ALA A 4 -28.52 0.07 1.37
N SER A 5 -28.68 -0.06 2.70
CA SER A 5 -29.22 1.00 3.56
C SER A 5 -28.14 2.02 3.92
N GLY A 6 -28.54 3.19 4.43
CA GLY A 6 -27.59 4.22 4.88
C GLY A 6 -26.64 3.71 5.97
N GLU A 7 -27.14 2.94 6.93
CA GLU A 7 -26.32 2.30 7.97
C GLU A 7 -25.40 1.22 7.40
N GLY A 8 -25.90 0.43 6.46
CA GLY A 8 -25.11 -0.57 5.73
C GLY A 8 -23.93 0.06 5.00
N LEU A 9 -24.14 1.22 4.35
CA LEU A 9 -23.07 1.96 3.69
C LEU A 9 -22.05 2.51 4.69
N GLN A 10 -22.48 3.08 5.81
CA GLN A 10 -21.55 3.56 6.86
C GLN A 10 -20.69 2.44 7.43
N PHE A 11 -21.27 1.25 7.63
CA PHE A 11 -20.54 0.07 8.05
C PHE A 11 -19.46 -0.31 7.03
N LEU A 12 -19.81 -0.38 5.74
CA LEU A 12 -18.86 -0.70 4.67
C LEU A 12 -17.72 0.32 4.56
N LEU A 13 -18.05 1.62 4.64
CA LEU A 13 -17.04 2.70 4.58
C LEU A 13 -16.04 2.62 5.73
N ARG A 14 -16.50 2.29 6.95
CA ARG A 14 -15.62 2.12 8.12
C ARG A 14 -14.62 0.99 7.93
N TRP A 15 -15.09 -0.17 7.46
CA TRP A 15 -14.22 -1.31 7.18
C TRP A 15 -13.28 -1.06 6.01
N PHE A 16 -13.76 -0.37 4.96
CA PHE A 16 -12.91 0.07 3.86
C PHE A 16 -11.77 0.99 4.33
N HIS A 17 -12.07 1.97 5.19
CA HIS A 17 -11.05 2.83 5.82
C HIS A 17 -10.03 2.03 6.63
N PHE A 18 -10.47 1.02 7.40
CA PHE A 18 -9.53 0.14 8.12
C PHE A 18 -8.62 -0.67 7.18
N LEU A 19 -9.16 -1.22 6.09
CA LEU A 19 -8.37 -1.96 5.09
C LEU A 19 -7.37 -1.03 4.36
N ALA A 20 -7.78 0.19 4.05
CA ALA A 20 -6.90 1.22 3.52
C ALA A 20 -5.77 1.56 4.52
N GLY A 21 -6.10 1.66 5.80
CA GLY A 21 -5.17 1.85 6.94
C GLY A 21 -4.10 0.79 7.00
N ILE A 22 -4.52 -0.47 6.99
CA ILE A 22 -3.62 -1.62 7.01
C ILE A 22 -2.70 -1.59 5.78
N THR A 23 -3.24 -1.29 4.60
CA THR A 23 -2.46 -1.23 3.35
C THR A 23 -1.43 -0.09 3.40
N TRP A 24 -1.83 1.09 3.86
CA TRP A 24 -0.97 2.26 3.94
C TRP A 24 0.20 2.06 4.92
N ILE A 25 -0.10 1.68 6.16
CA ILE A 25 0.91 1.44 7.20
C ILE A 25 1.79 0.24 6.82
N GLY A 26 1.21 -0.82 6.28
CA GLY A 26 1.96 -1.99 5.79
C GLY A 26 2.98 -1.61 4.71
N MET A 27 2.60 -0.75 3.76
CA MET A 27 3.52 -0.24 2.74
C MET A 27 4.58 0.70 3.33
N LEU A 28 4.25 1.55 4.31
CA LEU A 28 5.25 2.35 5.03
C LEU A 28 6.30 1.46 5.68
N TYR A 29 5.89 0.38 6.35
CA TYR A 29 6.83 -0.54 6.98
C TYR A 29 7.70 -1.25 5.95
N TYR A 30 7.10 -1.72 4.84
CA TYR A 30 7.86 -2.31 3.75
C TYR A 30 8.92 -1.33 3.19
N PHE A 31 8.57 -0.07 2.92
CA PHE A 31 9.53 0.89 2.38
C PHE A 31 10.64 1.26 3.35
N ASN A 32 10.30 1.51 4.62
CA ASN A 32 11.25 2.01 5.61
C ASN A 32 12.17 0.90 6.16
N PHE A 33 11.61 -0.27 6.44
CA PHE A 33 12.34 -1.33 7.14
C PHE A 33 12.84 -2.44 6.23
N VAL A 34 12.30 -2.58 5.00
CA VAL A 34 12.66 -3.67 4.09
C VAL A 34 13.32 -3.14 2.83
N GLN A 35 12.62 -2.36 2.01
CA GLN A 35 13.09 -1.95 0.69
C GLN A 35 14.29 -0.99 0.77
N THR A 36 14.21 0.07 1.59
CA THR A 36 15.27 1.09 1.67
C THR A 36 16.59 0.49 2.19
N PRO A 37 16.63 -0.27 3.29
CA PRO A 37 17.85 -0.95 3.73
C PRO A 37 18.38 -1.94 2.68
N PHE A 38 17.49 -2.71 2.03
CA PHE A 38 17.90 -3.63 0.96
C PHE A 38 18.55 -2.89 -0.23
N PHE A 39 18.02 -1.72 -0.62
CA PHE A 39 18.61 -0.89 -1.69
C PHE A 39 19.95 -0.26 -1.31
N ALA A 40 20.28 -0.17 -0.02
CA ALA A 40 21.61 0.27 0.41
C ALA A 40 22.68 -0.80 0.16
N THR A 41 22.30 -2.08 0.20
CA THR A 41 23.22 -3.21 0.02
C THR A 41 23.17 -3.84 -1.37
N ALA A 42 22.11 -3.59 -2.15
CA ALA A 42 21.91 -4.21 -3.45
C ALA A 42 22.78 -3.59 -4.57
N GLU A 43 23.26 -4.43 -5.47
CA GLU A 43 23.97 -4.00 -6.67
C GLU A 43 23.11 -3.09 -7.57
N PRO A 44 23.71 -2.13 -8.31
CA PRO A 44 22.97 -1.18 -9.14
C PRO A 44 22.01 -1.84 -10.14
N GLN A 45 22.41 -2.93 -10.80
CA GLN A 45 21.57 -3.64 -11.77
C GLN A 45 20.31 -4.23 -11.13
N VAL A 46 20.42 -4.76 -9.90
CA VAL A 46 19.27 -5.34 -9.16
C VAL A 46 18.26 -4.25 -8.81
N ARG A 47 18.74 -3.10 -8.30
CA ARG A 47 17.88 -1.96 -7.94
C ARG A 47 17.13 -1.41 -9.15
N SER A 48 17.85 -1.17 -10.24
CA SER A 48 17.25 -0.75 -11.51
C SER A 48 16.25 -1.77 -12.03
N GLY A 49 16.56 -3.07 -11.94
CA GLY A 49 15.65 -4.16 -12.31
C GLY A 49 14.35 -4.15 -11.51
N MET A 50 14.38 -3.85 -10.21
CA MET A 50 13.17 -3.76 -9.37
C MET A 50 12.32 -2.52 -9.66
N ILE A 51 12.95 -1.41 -10.06
CA ILE A 51 12.26 -0.17 -10.44
C ILE A 51 11.63 -0.34 -11.83
N VAL A 52 12.43 -0.73 -12.83
CA VAL A 52 12.00 -0.89 -14.23
C VAL A 52 11.06 -2.10 -14.38
N GLY A 53 11.26 -3.15 -13.59
CA GLY A 53 10.40 -4.34 -13.53
C GLY A 53 9.06 -4.11 -12.84
N SER A 54 8.69 -2.86 -12.52
CA SER A 54 7.42 -2.44 -11.93
C SER A 54 7.15 -2.83 -10.47
N LEU A 55 8.06 -3.54 -9.78
CA LEU A 55 7.84 -3.95 -8.39
C LEU A 55 7.66 -2.71 -7.49
N VAL A 56 8.60 -1.77 -7.56
CA VAL A 56 8.52 -0.51 -6.79
C VAL A 56 7.31 0.33 -7.22
N GLY A 57 7.04 0.39 -8.53
CA GLY A 57 5.88 1.12 -9.06
C GLY A 57 4.54 0.59 -8.53
N ARG A 58 4.38 -0.74 -8.45
CA ARG A 58 3.19 -1.38 -7.89
C ARG A 58 3.07 -1.12 -6.38
N ALA A 59 4.17 -1.21 -5.64
CA ALA A 59 4.16 -0.90 -4.21
C ALA A 59 3.74 0.57 -3.97
N LEU A 60 4.25 1.51 -4.77
CA LEU A 60 3.88 2.92 -4.70
C LEU A 60 2.42 3.17 -5.07
N TRP A 61 1.87 2.44 -6.05
CA TRP A 61 0.45 2.52 -6.39
C TRP A 61 -0.43 2.15 -5.20
N TRP A 62 -0.16 1.01 -4.56
CA TRP A 62 -0.90 0.57 -3.37
C TRP A 62 -0.72 1.51 -2.18
N PHE A 63 0.49 2.02 -1.97
CA PHE A 63 0.75 3.02 -0.94
C PHE A 63 -0.08 4.29 -1.15
N ARG A 64 -0.15 4.80 -2.39
CA ARG A 64 -0.91 6.02 -2.72
C ARG A 64 -2.40 5.85 -2.46
N TRP A 65 -3.00 4.74 -2.90
CA TRP A 65 -4.44 4.52 -2.71
C TRP A 65 -4.77 4.15 -1.27
N GLY A 66 -3.91 3.37 -0.60
CA GLY A 66 -4.03 3.13 0.84
C GLY A 66 -4.08 4.45 1.62
N ALA A 67 -3.12 5.35 1.35
CA ALA A 67 -3.05 6.65 2.02
C ALA A 67 -4.21 7.60 1.69
N MET A 68 -4.77 7.52 0.48
CA MET A 68 -5.88 8.39 0.06
C MET A 68 -7.19 8.04 0.77
N PHE A 69 -7.38 6.77 1.12
CA PHE A 69 -8.62 6.25 1.68
C PHE A 69 -8.60 6.07 3.21
N THR A 70 -7.45 6.37 3.84
CA THR A 70 -7.31 6.57 5.28
C THR A 70 -7.51 8.03 5.63
#